data_AF-A0A1E5VJM7-F1
#
_entry.id   AF-A0A1E5VJM7-F1
#
_cell.length_a   1.000
_cell.length_b   1.000
_cell.length_c   1.000
_cell.angle_alpha   90.00
_cell.angle_beta   90.00
_cell.angle_gamma   90.00
#
_symmetry.space_group_name_H-M   'P 1'
#
loop_
_entity.id
_entity.type
_entity.pdbx_description
1 polymer ?
#
loop_
_entity_poly.entity_id
_entity_poly.type
_entity_poly.pdbx_seq_one_letter_code
_entity_poly.pdbx_strand_id
1 'polypeptide(L)' 'MEKPSTTPCGHIFCDTCINQALKVQKKCPTCRKGLRANSAHRIFLPSTS' A
#
# COMPACT_ATOMS: atom_id res chain seq x y z
N MET A 1 11.32 -11.03 -4.68
CA MET A 1 11.70 -9.75 -4.06
C MET A 1 10.58 -8.75 -4.28
N GLU A 2 9.54 -8.83 -3.46
CA GLU A 2 8.40 -7.92 -3.53
C GLU A 2 8.66 -6.70 -2.63
N LYS A 3 8.56 -5.50 -3.21
CA LYS A 3 8.79 -4.24 -2.48
C LYS A 3 7.55 -3.93 -1.63
N PRO A 4 7.68 -3.83 -0.31
CA PRO A 4 6.58 -3.37 0.52
C PRO A 4 6.34 -1.87 0.29
N SER A 5 5.06 -1.53 0.20
CA SER A 5 4.56 -0.16 0.05
C SER A 5 3.53 0.09 1.14
N THR A 6 3.69 1.21 1.83
CA THR A 6 2.74 1.64 2.85
C THR A 6 1.82 2.70 2.30
N THR A 7 0.58 2.61 2.75
CA THR A 7 -0.48 3.54 2.46
C THR A 7 -0.55 4.62 3.55
N PRO A 8 -1.05 5.84 3.27
CA PRO A 8 -1.09 6.93 4.25
C PRO A 8 -2.04 6.64 5.43
N CYS A 9 -2.83 5.58 5.33
CA CYS A 9 -3.68 5.07 6.39
C CYS A 9 -2.97 4.06 7.31
N GLY A 10 -1.67 3.80 7.12
CA GLY A 10 -0.85 2.94 7.97
C GLY A 10 -0.87 1.46 7.63
N HIS A 11 -1.47 1.05 6.51
CA HIS A 11 -1.49 -0.35 6.08
C HIS A 11 -0.37 -0.64 5.08
N ILE A 12 0.27 -1.79 5.25
CA ILE A 12 1.40 -2.27 4.46
C ILE A 12 0.91 -3.31 3.46
N PHE A 13 1.25 -3.15 2.19
CA PHE A 13 0.96 -4.10 1.12
C PHE A 13 2.14 -4.21 0.17
N CYS A 14 2.19 -5.23 -0.68
CA CYS A 14 3.18 -5.27 -1.75
C CYS A 14 2.85 -4.23 -2.84
N ASP A 15 3.86 -3.68 -3.52
CA ASP A 15 3.71 -2.69 -4.60
C ASP A 15 2.65 -3.14 -5.63
N THR A 16 2.69 -4.42 -6.03
CA THR A 16 1.73 -5.02 -6.97
C THR A 16 0.31 -5.04 -6.41
N CYS A 17 0.14 -5.48 -5.17
CA CYS A 17 -1.16 -5.61 -4.51
C CYS A 17 -1.84 -4.25 -4.35
N ILE A 18 -1.10 -3.23 -3.89
CA ILE A 18 -1.65 -1.89 -3.75
C ILE A 18 -1.97 -1.27 -5.11
N ASN A 19 -1.12 -1.48 -6.13
CA ASN A 19 -1.37 -0.95 -7.47
C ASN A 19 -2.63 -1.57 -8.08
N GLN A 20 -2.81 -2.88 -7.95
CA GLN A 20 -3.99 -3.58 -8.43
C GLN A 20 -5.25 -3.16 -7.66
N ALA A 21 -5.18 -3.05 -6.34
CA ALA A 21 -6.29 -2.55 -5.53
C ALA A 21 -6.69 -1.14 -5.99
N LEU A 22 -5.74 -0.23 -6.18
CA LEU A 22 -5.98 1.14 -6.65
C LEU A 22 -6.54 1.22 -8.07
N LYS A 23 -6.21 0.26 -8.95
CA LYS A 23 -6.79 0.12 -10.29
C LYS A 23 -8.27 -0.22 -10.24
N VAL A 24 -8.67 -1.12 -9.34
CA VAL A 24 -10.09 -1.48 -9.18
C VAL A 24 -10.82 -0.39 -8.39
N GLN A 25 -10.26 0.02 -7.26
CA GLN A 25 -10.85 0.98 -6.34
C GLN A 25 -9.76 1.82 -5.67
N LYS A 26 -9.83 3.14 -5.81
CA LYS A 26 -8.89 4.11 -5.19
C LYS A 26 -9.10 4.25 -3.67
N LYS A 27 -9.07 3.13 -2.95
CA LYS A 27 -9.33 3.02 -1.50
C LYS A 27 -8.52 1.88 -0.89
N CYS A 28 -8.24 2.02 0.40
CA CYS A 28 -7.56 1.04 1.23
C CYS A 28 -8.37 -0.27 1.27
N PRO A 29 -7.80 -1.43 0.95
CA PRO A 29 -8.53 -2.70 1.00
C PRO A 29 -8.90 -3.10 2.44
N THR A 30 -8.11 -2.72 3.44
CA THR A 30 -8.38 -3.04 4.86
C THR A 30 -9.36 -2.06 5.51
N CYS A 31 -9.09 -0.76 5.32
CA CYS A 31 -9.72 0.31 6.07
C CYS A 31 -10.68 1.17 5.24
N ARG A 32 -10.81 0.89 3.93
CA ARG A 32 -11.68 1.58 2.95
C ARG A 32 -11.49 3.08 2.83
N LYS A 33 -10.48 3.65 3.49
CA LYS A 33 -10.10 5.07 3.38
C LYS A 33 -9.69 5.38 1.95
N GLY A 34 -10.16 6.52 1.42
CA GLY A 34 -9.81 6.95 0.07
C GLY A 34 -8.30 7.12 -0.07
N LEU A 35 -7.72 6.46 -1.08
CA LEU A 35 -6.29 6.53 -1.38
C LEU A 35 -6.10 7.18 -2.74
N ARG A 36 -5.13 8.10 -2.85
CA ARG A 36 -4.67 8.54 -4.17
C ARG A 36 -3.60 7.57 -4.67
N ALA A 37 -3.52 7.44 -5.99
CA ALA A 37 -2.54 6.56 -6.63
C ALA A 37 -1.07 6.90 -6.28
N ASN A 38 -0.81 8.14 -5.87
CA ASN A 38 0.50 8.62 -5.45
C ASN A 38 0.71 8.60 -3.92
N SER A 39 -0.29 8.17 -3.15
CA SER A 39 -0.20 8.17 -1.69
C SER A 39 0.54 6.94 -1.13
N ALA A 40 0.70 5.88 -1.91
CA ALA A 40 1.48 4.73 -1.50
C ALA A 40 2.97 5.08 -1.60
N HIS A 41 3.69 5.04 -0.48
CA HIS A 41 5.13 5.27 -0.45
C HIS A 41 5.87 3.98 -0.18
N ARG A 42 7.01 3.78 -0.85
CA ARG A 42 7.88 2.64 -0.59
C ARG A 42 8.51 2.83 0.77
N ILE A 43 8.35 1.85 1.64
CA ILE A 43 9.00 1.86 2.94
C ILE A 43 9.97 0.70 3.02
N PHE A 44 11.17 0.98 3.51
CA PHE A 44 12.09 -0.06 3.95
C PHE A 44 11.70 -0.40 5.39
N LEU A 45 10.89 -1.45 5.59
CA LEU A 45 10.84 -2.05 6.92
C LEU A 45 12.14 -2.84 7.11
N PRO A 46 12.99 -2.50 8.08
CA PRO A 46 13.93 -3.49 8.59
C PRO A 46 13.06 -4.59 9.18
N SER A 47 13.12 -5.79 8.60
CA SER A 47 12.54 -6.99 9.20
C SER A 47 13.29 -7.26 10.50
N THR A 48 12.84 -6.67 11.59
CA THR A 48 13.26 -7.03 12.95
C THR A 48 12.57 -8.35 13.28
N SER A 49 13.40 -9.40 13.40
CA SER A 49 13.05 -10.77 13.79
C SER A 49 12.27 -10.86 15.10
#